data_AF-A0A2M7W087-F1
#
_entry.id   AF-A0A2M7W087-F1
#
_cell.length_a   1.000
_cell.length_b   1.000
_cell.length_c   1.000
_cell.angle_alpha   90.00
_cell.angle_beta   90.00
_cell.angle_gamma   90.00
#
_symmetry.space_group_name_H-M   'P 1'
#
loop_
_entity.id
_entity.type
_entity.pdbx_description
1 polymer ?
#
loop_
_entity_poly.entity_id
_entity_poly.type
_entity_poly.pdbx_seq_one_letter_code
_entity_poly.pdbx_strand_id
1 'polypeptide(L)'
;MSRKQLYILVFSIVTILFFTTRVQAQYSSEEELKTAANTMFNEKNYVAALPLFSQLLSLYPKDLNYNYKYGACILYGSRDKEDAVKYLKFAVTKPTVDPLAFYFLAKAYHHNYQFAPALVNYNKFKEKATPKER
;
A
#
# COMPACT_ATOMS: atom_id res chain seq x y z
N MET A 1 -15.58 -17.42 47.83
CA MET A 1 -15.09 -17.97 46.55
C MET A 1 -13.90 -18.89 46.83
N SER A 2 -13.95 -20.15 46.42
CA SER A 2 -12.87 -21.11 46.74
C SER A 2 -11.65 -20.91 45.84
N ARG A 3 -10.46 -21.31 46.30
CA ARG A 3 -9.23 -21.25 45.47
C ARG A 3 -9.42 -21.94 44.12
N LYS A 4 -10.16 -23.06 44.08
CA LYS A 4 -10.54 -23.76 42.84
C LYS A 4 -11.38 -22.90 41.89
N GLN A 5 -12.36 -22.16 42.42
CA GLN A 5 -13.18 -21.24 41.60
C GLN A 5 -12.36 -20.09 41.04
N LEU A 6 -11.38 -19.58 41.79
CA LEU A 6 -10.47 -18.55 41.30
C LEU A 6 -9.56 -19.07 40.17
N TYR A 7 -9.02 -20.28 40.29
CA TYR A 7 -8.18 -20.89 39.23
C TYR A 7 -8.97 -21.17 37.95
N ILE A 8 -10.20 -21.66 38.06
CA ILE A 8 -11.08 -21.87 36.90
C ILE A 8 -11.34 -20.54 36.20
N LEU A 9 -11.67 -19.48 36.95
CA LEU A 9 -11.95 -18.16 36.39
C LEU A 9 -10.72 -17.57 35.66
N VAL A 10 -9.53 -17.67 36.26
CA VAL A 10 -8.28 -17.20 35.65
C VAL A 10 -7.95 -17.99 34.38
N PHE A 11 -8.13 -19.31 34.40
CA PHE A 11 -7.90 -20.15 33.23
C PHE A 11 -8.87 -19.82 32.08
N SER A 12 -10.14 -19.54 32.39
CA SER A 12 -11.14 -19.10 31.41
C SER A 12 -10.81 -17.74 30.80
N ILE A 13 -10.28 -16.79 31.58
CA ILE A 13 -9.88 -15.46 31.08
C ILE A 13 -8.67 -15.58 30.15
N VAL A 14 -7.69 -16.42 30.50
CA VAL A 14 -6.50 -16.65 29.68
C VAL A 14 -6.86 -17.30 28.33
N THR A 15 -7.77 -18.27 28.30
CA THR A 15 -8.19 -18.90 27.03
C THR A 15 -9.00 -17.97 26.12
N ILE A 16 -9.80 -17.06 26.67
CA ILE A 16 -10.53 -16.04 25.90
C ILE A 16 -9.57 -15.02 25.25
N LEU A 17 -8.45 -14.71 25.92
CA LEU A 17 -7.43 -13.78 25.39
C LEU A 17 -6.63 -14.35 24.21
N PHE A 18 -6.62 -15.67 24.01
CA PHE A 18 -5.96 -16.31 22.86
C PHE A 18 -6.85 -16.47 21.61
N PHE A 19 -8.16 -16.22 21.72
CA PHE A 19 -9.12 -16.46 20.62
C PHE A 19 -9.35 -15.28 19.68
N THR A 20 -8.58 -14.19 19.79
CA THR A 20 -8.65 -13.09 18.81
C THR A 20 -7.86 -13.45 17.54
N THR A 21 -8.30 -14.44 16.79
CA THR A 21 -7.83 -14.63 15.42
C THR A 21 -8.41 -13.50 14.58
N ARG A 22 -7.57 -12.60 14.09
CA ARG A 22 -7.99 -11.65 13.06
C ARG A 22 -8.33 -12.45 11.81
N VAL A 23 -9.62 -12.50 11.48
CA VAL A 23 -10.07 -13.03 10.19
C VAL A 23 -9.50 -12.09 9.13
N GLN A 24 -8.39 -12.49 8.52
CA GLN A 24 -7.87 -11.80 7.36
C GLN A 24 -8.76 -12.21 6.18
N ALA A 25 -9.44 -11.24 5.56
CA ALA A 25 -10.28 -11.51 4.42
C ALA A 25 -9.44 -12.17 3.32
N GLN A 26 -9.68 -13.45 3.06
CA GLN A 26 -9.06 -14.16 1.94
C GLN A 26 -9.94 -13.90 0.71
N TYR A 27 -9.39 -13.18 -0.27
CA TYR A 27 -10.07 -12.94 -1.55
C TYR A 27 -10.20 -14.25 -2.33
N SER A 28 -11.37 -14.51 -2.87
CA SER A 28 -11.74 -15.78 -3.51
C SER A 28 -11.10 -15.94 -4.89
N SER A 29 -10.71 -14.82 -5.51
CA SER A 29 -10.03 -14.76 -6.80
C SER A 29 -9.05 -13.60 -6.87
N GLU A 30 -8.12 -13.66 -7.83
CA GLU A 30 -7.21 -12.55 -8.11
C GLU A 30 -7.95 -11.29 -8.57
N GLU A 31 -9.06 -11.43 -9.29
CA GLU A 31 -9.85 -10.29 -9.77
C GLU A 31 -10.56 -9.56 -8.63
N GLU A 32 -11.07 -10.29 -7.64
CA GLU A 32 -11.60 -9.71 -6.39
C GLU A 32 -10.50 -8.98 -5.63
N LEU A 33 -9.29 -9.56 -5.54
CA LEU A 33 -8.13 -8.93 -4.90
C LEU A 33 -7.75 -7.61 -5.61
N LYS A 34 -7.68 -7.62 -6.95
CA LYS A 34 -7.40 -6.42 -7.75
C LYS A 34 -8.46 -5.36 -7.54
N THR A 35 -9.73 -5.74 -7.57
CA THR A 35 -10.86 -4.81 -7.38
C THR A 35 -10.77 -4.16 -6.00
N ALA A 36 -10.62 -4.96 -4.95
CA ALA A 36 -10.51 -4.44 -3.58
C ALA A 36 -9.29 -3.53 -3.39
N ALA A 37 -8.10 -3.93 -3.90
CA ALA A 37 -6.89 -3.12 -3.83
C ALA A 37 -7.07 -1.76 -4.50
N ASN A 38 -7.67 -1.75 -5.70
CA ASN A 38 -7.93 -0.53 -6.45
C ASN A 38 -8.98 0.36 -5.76
N THR A 39 -10.06 -0.20 -5.23
CA THR A 39 -11.06 0.55 -4.46
C THR A 39 -10.43 1.26 -3.27
N MET A 40 -9.68 0.52 -2.44
CA MET A 40 -9.00 1.08 -1.27
C MET A 40 -7.98 2.16 -1.67
N PHE A 41 -7.26 1.97 -2.78
CA PHE A 41 -6.32 2.97 -3.31
C PHE A 41 -7.02 4.27 -3.72
N ASN A 42 -8.12 4.14 -4.45
CA ASN A 42 -8.89 5.28 -4.96
C ASN A 42 -9.54 6.07 -3.81
N GLU A 43 -9.95 5.37 -2.75
CA GLU A 43 -10.42 5.96 -1.48
C GLU A 43 -9.28 6.55 -0.62
N LYS A 44 -8.02 6.47 -1.08
CA LYS A 44 -6.82 6.90 -0.35
C LYS A 44 -6.60 6.14 0.96
N ASN A 45 -7.25 4.98 1.14
CA ASN A 45 -7.00 4.07 2.23
C ASN A 45 -5.73 3.24 1.95
N TYR A 46 -4.60 3.93 1.92
CA TYR A 46 -3.30 3.36 1.58
C TYR A 46 -2.84 2.29 2.56
N VAL A 47 -3.26 2.39 3.83
CA VAL A 47 -2.97 1.39 4.88
C VAL A 47 -3.62 0.06 4.53
N ALA A 48 -4.90 0.06 4.12
CA ALA A 48 -5.61 -1.16 3.74
C ALA A 48 -5.19 -1.68 2.36
N ALA A 49 -4.86 -0.79 1.42
CA ALA A 49 -4.41 -1.17 0.08
C ALA A 49 -3.00 -1.79 0.05
N LEU A 50 -2.11 -1.39 0.98
CA LEU A 50 -0.71 -1.81 1.04
C LEU A 50 -0.52 -3.35 0.99
N PRO A 51 -1.13 -4.16 1.88
CA PRO A 51 -0.95 -5.61 1.84
C PRO A 51 -1.48 -6.24 0.55
N LEU A 52 -2.52 -5.67 -0.06
CA LEU A 52 -3.12 -6.21 -1.29
C LEU A 52 -2.21 -5.95 -2.51
N PHE A 53 -1.66 -4.73 -2.63
CA PHE A 53 -0.66 -4.46 -3.66
C PHE A 53 0.65 -5.19 -3.42
N SER A 54 1.03 -5.45 -2.16
CA SER A 54 2.18 -6.32 -1.86
C SER A 54 1.97 -7.72 -2.44
N GLN A 55 0.77 -8.30 -2.26
CA GLN A 55 0.43 -9.60 -2.81
C GLN A 55 0.42 -9.58 -4.34
N LEU A 56 -0.25 -8.61 -4.96
CA LEU A 56 -0.29 -8.47 -6.42
C LEU A 56 1.12 -8.30 -7.02
N LEU A 57 1.97 -7.51 -6.37
CA LEU A 57 3.34 -7.29 -6.81
C LEU A 57 4.20 -8.55 -6.65
N SER A 58 3.94 -9.39 -5.64
CA SER A 58 4.66 -10.67 -5.49
C SER A 58 4.36 -11.64 -6.64
N LEU A 59 3.12 -11.61 -7.17
CA LEU A 59 2.70 -12.40 -8.33
C LEU A 59 3.23 -11.80 -9.65
N TYR A 60 3.28 -10.47 -9.73
CA TYR A 60 3.63 -9.73 -10.94
C TYR A 60 4.74 -8.69 -10.67
N PRO A 61 5.97 -9.12 -10.33
CA PRO A 61 7.02 -8.23 -9.81
C PRO A 61 7.50 -7.15 -10.79
N LYS A 62 7.25 -7.35 -12.09
CA LYS A 62 7.63 -6.40 -13.15
C LYS A 62 6.47 -5.53 -13.63
N ASP A 63 5.27 -5.69 -13.07
CA ASP A 63 4.14 -4.83 -13.43
C ASP A 63 4.36 -3.41 -12.92
N LEU A 64 4.35 -2.45 -13.85
CA LEU A 64 4.68 -1.06 -13.54
C LEU A 64 3.60 -0.41 -12.66
N ASN A 65 2.33 -0.74 -12.88
CA ASN A 65 1.22 -0.15 -12.15
C ASN A 65 1.13 -0.71 -10.73
N TYR A 66 1.43 -2.00 -10.52
CA TYR A 66 1.54 -2.55 -9.17
C TYR A 66 2.74 -2.01 -8.43
N ASN A 67 3.90 -1.84 -9.08
CA ASN A 67 5.03 -1.14 -8.47
C ASN A 67 4.67 0.29 -8.08
N TYR A 68 3.97 1.03 -8.96
CA TYR A 68 3.48 2.37 -8.66
C TYR A 68 2.56 2.38 -7.44
N LYS A 69 1.46 1.62 -7.48
CA LYS A 69 0.44 1.64 -6.42
C LYS A 69 1.00 1.11 -5.11
N TYR A 70 1.87 0.10 -5.14
CA TYR A 70 2.57 -0.38 -3.95
C TYR A 70 3.49 0.70 -3.35
N GLY A 71 4.33 1.34 -4.17
CA GLY A 71 5.21 2.43 -3.69
C GLY A 71 4.42 3.64 -3.14
N ALA A 72 3.30 3.98 -3.76
CA ALA A 72 2.36 4.98 -3.24
C ALA A 72 1.74 4.56 -1.90
N CYS A 73 1.36 3.28 -1.75
CA CYS A 73 0.86 2.76 -0.48
C CYS A 73 1.92 2.79 0.62
N ILE A 74 3.19 2.49 0.31
CA ILE A 74 4.29 2.64 1.28
C ILE A 74 4.39 4.09 1.74
N LEU A 75 4.42 5.04 0.78
CA LEU A 75 4.61 6.47 1.07
C LEU A 75 3.57 7.05 2.04
N TYR A 76 2.32 6.61 1.96
CA TYR A 76 1.22 7.18 2.75
C TYR A 76 0.64 6.25 3.81
N GLY A 77 0.78 4.94 3.65
CA GLY A 77 0.18 3.91 4.50
C GLY A 77 1.17 3.17 5.41
N SER A 78 2.48 3.32 5.19
CA SER A 78 3.51 2.70 6.04
C SER A 78 4.14 3.71 7.01
N ARG A 79 4.59 3.19 8.17
CA ARG A 79 5.47 3.93 9.09
C ARG A 79 6.88 4.06 8.53
N ASP A 80 7.36 3.00 7.89
CA ASP A 80 8.63 2.98 7.17
C ASP A 80 8.36 3.26 5.68
N LYS A 81 8.90 4.38 5.21
CA LYS A 81 8.64 4.92 3.87
C LYS A 81 9.85 4.81 2.95
N GLU A 82 10.95 4.25 3.45
CA GLU A 82 12.26 4.28 2.81
C GLU A 82 12.22 3.63 1.41
N ASP A 83 11.47 2.54 1.29
CA ASP A 83 11.34 1.79 0.05
C ASP A 83 10.41 2.42 -1.00
N ALA A 84 9.58 3.42 -0.65
CA ALA A 84 8.61 3.99 -1.59
C ALA A 84 9.28 4.50 -2.87
N VAL A 85 10.41 5.21 -2.74
CA VAL A 85 11.17 5.76 -3.87
C VAL A 85 11.66 4.64 -4.80
N LYS A 86 12.11 3.51 -4.26
CA LYS A 86 12.62 2.38 -5.05
C LYS A 86 11.54 1.82 -5.99
N TYR A 87 10.36 1.51 -5.45
CA TYR A 87 9.24 0.98 -6.23
C TYR A 87 8.69 2.00 -7.23
N LEU A 88 8.57 3.26 -6.82
CA LEU A 88 8.10 4.34 -7.70
C LEU A 88 9.09 4.63 -8.83
N LYS A 89 10.40 4.57 -8.59
CA LYS A 89 11.43 4.68 -9.64
C LYS A 89 11.32 3.55 -10.66
N PHE A 90 11.06 2.32 -10.21
CA PHE A 90 10.87 1.19 -11.11
C PHE A 90 9.61 1.37 -11.98
N ALA A 91 8.51 1.81 -11.37
CA ALA A 91 7.24 2.02 -12.06
C ALA A 91 7.36 2.98 -13.26
N VAL A 92 8.15 4.04 -13.13
CA VAL A 92 8.30 5.07 -14.18
C VAL A 92 9.36 4.75 -15.26
N THR A 93 9.92 3.53 -15.27
CA THR A 93 10.94 3.12 -16.25
C THR A 93 10.41 3.04 -17.69
N LYS A 94 9.10 2.87 -17.88
CA LYS A 94 8.46 2.86 -19.21
C LYS A 94 7.26 3.81 -19.23
N PRO A 95 6.93 4.42 -20.38
CA PRO A 95 5.86 5.40 -20.48
C PRO A 95 4.45 4.80 -20.45
N THR A 96 4.30 3.47 -20.43
CA THR A 96 3.01 2.77 -20.40
C THR A 96 2.39 2.71 -19.00
N VAL A 97 3.11 3.14 -17.97
CA VAL A 97 2.58 3.27 -16.60
C VAL A 97 1.56 4.42 -16.54
N ASP A 98 0.60 4.31 -15.62
CA ASP A 98 -0.28 5.41 -15.25
C ASP A 98 0.54 6.70 -14.99
N PRO A 99 0.23 7.84 -15.64
CA PRO A 99 0.93 9.10 -15.44
C PRO A 99 1.02 9.53 -13.97
N LEU A 100 0.05 9.19 -13.13
CA LEU A 100 0.11 9.48 -11.69
C LEU A 100 1.33 8.86 -11.00
N ALA A 101 1.93 7.81 -11.55
CA ALA A 101 3.19 7.26 -11.04
C ALA A 101 4.30 8.32 -10.94
N PHE A 102 4.37 9.25 -11.90
CA PHE A 102 5.31 10.38 -11.86
C PHE A 102 4.98 11.36 -10.73
N TYR A 103 3.69 11.64 -10.51
CA TYR A 103 3.25 12.48 -9.39
C TYR A 103 3.63 11.88 -8.03
N PHE A 104 3.37 10.59 -7.83
CA PHE A 104 3.70 9.91 -6.58
C PHE A 104 5.22 9.77 -6.38
N LEU A 105 6.01 9.54 -7.44
CA LEU A 105 7.46 9.58 -7.35
C LEU A 105 7.96 10.97 -6.96
N ALA A 106 7.38 12.03 -7.53
CA ALA A 106 7.70 13.40 -7.15
C ALA A 106 7.38 13.68 -5.67
N LYS A 107 6.24 13.19 -5.17
CA LYS A 107 5.88 13.26 -3.75
C LYS A 107 6.88 12.52 -2.87
N ALA A 108 7.29 11.30 -3.25
CA ALA A 108 8.27 10.53 -2.50
C ALA A 108 9.63 11.27 -2.41
N TYR A 109 10.11 11.82 -3.53
CA TYR A 109 11.30 12.65 -3.54
C TYR A 109 11.15 13.90 -2.69
N HIS A 110 10.02 14.60 -2.77
CA HIS A 110 9.74 15.78 -1.96
C HIS A 110 9.75 15.45 -0.47
N HIS A 111 9.09 14.36 -0.05
CA HIS A 111 9.08 13.89 1.34
C HIS A 111 10.49 13.58 1.86
N ASN A 112 11.40 13.17 0.98
CA ASN A 112 12.80 12.89 1.29
C ASN A 112 13.72 14.10 1.06
N TYR A 113 13.18 15.32 0.93
CA TYR A 113 13.92 16.57 0.68
C TYR A 113 14.74 16.60 -0.62
N GLN A 114 14.44 15.70 -1.57
CA GLN A 114 15.08 15.64 -2.89
C GLN A 114 14.28 16.51 -3.88
N PHE A 115 14.34 17.83 -3.71
CA PHE A 115 13.48 18.78 -4.43
C PHE A 115 13.75 18.82 -5.95
N ALA A 116 15.01 18.74 -6.37
CA ALA A 116 15.35 18.73 -7.80
C ALA A 116 14.73 17.55 -8.56
N PRO A 117 14.92 16.28 -8.15
CA PRO A 117 14.25 15.17 -8.82
C PRO A 117 12.73 15.17 -8.61
N ALA A 118 12.21 15.76 -7.52
CA ALA A 118 10.78 15.97 -7.37
C ALA A 118 10.22 16.88 -8.48
N LEU A 119 10.86 18.04 -8.73
CA LEU A 119 10.43 18.98 -9.77
C LEU A 119 10.44 18.34 -11.16
N VAL A 120 11.48 17.55 -11.48
CA VAL A 120 11.55 16.80 -12.75
C VAL A 120 10.33 15.89 -12.92
N ASN A 121 9.94 15.16 -11.87
CA ASN A 121 8.83 14.21 -11.97
C ASN A 121 7.45 14.91 -11.93
N TYR A 122 7.30 16.04 -11.23
CA TYR A 122 6.10 16.85 -11.35
C TYR A 122 5.90 17.39 -12.77
N ASN A 123 6.97 17.83 -13.43
CA ASN A 123 6.89 18.29 -14.82
C ASN A 123 6.52 17.13 -15.76
N LYS A 124 7.13 15.95 -15.62
CA LYS A 124 6.74 14.74 -16.37
C LYS A 124 5.27 14.38 -16.18
N PHE A 125 4.76 14.49 -14.96
CA PHE A 125 3.33 14.30 -14.69
C PHE A 125 2.49 15.31 -15.46
N LYS A 126 2.81 16.62 -15.37
CA LYS A 126 2.09 17.67 -16.09
C LYS A 126 2.10 17.50 -17.61
N GLU A 127 3.15 16.93 -18.18
CA GLU A 127 3.26 16.66 -19.62
C GLU A 127 2.44 15.43 -20.05
N LYS A 128 2.29 14.43 -19.18
CA LYS A 128 1.67 13.13 -19.50
C LYS A 128 0.21 13.01 -19.07
N ALA A 129 -0.18 13.72 -18.02
CA ALA A 129 -1.52 13.68 -17.48
C ALA A 129 -2.49 14.43 -18.37
N THR A 130 -3.72 13.93 -18.46
CA THR A 130 -4.80 14.62 -19.16
C THR A 130 -5.16 15.93 -18.42
N PRO A 131 -5.79 16.91 -19.09
CA PRO A 131 -6.23 18.15 -18.43
C PRO A 131 -7.11 17.95 -17.19
N LYS A 132 -7.86 16.84 -17.12
CA LYS A 132 -8.73 16.52 -15.98
C LYS A 132 -7.96 16.00 -14.76
N GLU A 133 -6.77 15.44 -14.97
CA GLU A 133 -5.93 14.85 -13.92
C GLU A 133 -4.90 15.83 -13.34
N ARG A 134 -4.62 16.92 -14.06
CA ARG A 134 -3.66 17.97 -13.67
C ARG A 134 -4.16 18.85 -12.53
#